data_AF-A0A1M3EFA2-F1
#
_entry.id   AF-A0A1M3EFA2-F1
#
_cell.length_a   1.000
_cell.length_b   1.000
_cell.length_c   1.000
_cell.angle_alpha   90.00
_cell.angle_beta   90.00
_cell.angle_gamma   90.00
#
_symmetry.space_group_name_H-M   'P 1'
#
loop_
_entity.id
_entity.type
_entity.pdbx_description
1 polymer ?
#
loop_
_entity_poly.entity_id
_entity_poly.type
_entity_poly.pdbx_seq_one_letter_code
_entity_poly.pdbx_strand_id
1 'polypeptide(L)'
;MLHCDGGRPVTLPPRGLPRRFVAGARATRWLRRGAGAVVAVVLAAALLVADRPAPAAAESMWGDAAPPGVRVAVDPLAVNVGTAFRPTVSGVVVGLRYWSAAAASDGPDGGLWDAAGQLVAGARFGPARAAGWQTVMLTHPVRVSAGAAYVVSYHVTSGRYPVTDGFLGGSRSPLLQVDPGASGVYGYGGDDVFPTQSWRQSQYWVDVVFRGDPGASPEVLPAASPTTTLSEVPTPEPPTPSASPSTTPTPTPTAAPSTPAPTPRPSPRAAAPPAKAPPAAPAPAAPLPPASAKPGAGNTGVPAGTALSPADGMTVTTPNQVLSGLDIHGGVVIQAPGVVIRASRITGTDTNGVLVQSGSVTIVDSEISGFENAIAGDDWTAQRVNIHSVTGDGVKLGSRVTLRASWIHDLTPAPGAHADGAQMQDGVSNLLVAGNTIEPGDPANSAIFLAPDLGPSTDGPVTITGNWLDYGGYALFCLDGANGRYVVRNITISDNRFGANSGYGEFRITVPVTFTGNVDAAGRPLSL
;
A
#
# COMPACT_ATOMS: atom_id res chain seq x y z
N MET A 1 -61.98 10.13 -7.20
CA MET A 1 -63.07 10.84 -6.47
C MET A 1 -64.22 9.86 -6.33
N LEU A 2 -64.80 9.51 -5.17
CA LEU A 2 -64.50 9.73 -3.73
C LEU A 2 -64.67 8.35 -2.99
N HIS A 3 -64.17 7.98 -1.80
CA HIS A 3 -63.56 8.65 -0.63
C HIS A 3 -64.54 9.04 0.52
N CYS A 4 -64.50 8.26 1.63
CA CYS A 4 -65.16 8.45 2.96
C CYS A 4 -66.71 8.39 3.00
N ASP A 5 -67.43 7.96 4.05
CA ASP A 5 -67.16 7.20 5.31
C ASP A 5 -68.52 6.57 5.77
N GLY A 6 -68.82 5.96 6.94
CA GLY A 6 -68.11 5.67 8.20
C GLY A 6 -69.12 5.49 9.37
N GLY A 7 -69.00 4.50 10.28
CA GLY A 7 -69.99 4.35 11.38
C GLY A 7 -69.88 3.13 12.34
N ARG A 8 -70.38 3.31 13.58
CA ARG A 8 -70.64 2.34 14.71
C ARG A 8 -71.85 2.89 15.52
N PRO A 9 -72.21 2.49 16.79
CA PRO A 9 -71.97 1.28 17.62
C PRO A 9 -73.25 0.69 18.30
N VAL A 10 -73.17 -0.46 19.02
CA VAL A 10 -74.13 -0.93 20.08
C VAL A 10 -73.39 -1.75 21.18
N THR A 11 -73.94 -1.90 22.41
CA THR A 11 -73.16 -2.13 23.64
C THR A 11 -73.87 -2.98 24.76
N LEU A 12 -73.27 -4.13 25.19
CA LEU A 12 -73.32 -4.79 26.54
C LEU A 12 -74.68 -5.24 27.18
N PRO A 13 -74.74 -5.81 28.44
CA PRO A 13 -73.93 -6.81 29.18
C PRO A 13 -74.85 -8.02 29.63
N PRO A 14 -75.03 -8.51 30.90
CA PRO A 14 -74.18 -8.78 32.10
C PRO A 14 -74.32 -10.21 32.76
N ARG A 15 -73.62 -10.43 33.90
CA ARG A 15 -73.74 -11.52 34.95
C ARG A 15 -73.02 -12.87 34.68
N GLY A 16 -72.48 -13.59 35.69
CA GLY A 16 -72.29 -13.29 37.14
C GLY A 16 -71.61 -14.45 37.92
N LEU A 17 -70.80 -14.14 38.96
CA LEU A 17 -69.97 -15.08 39.76
C LEU A 17 -70.70 -15.76 40.93
N PRO A 18 -70.14 -16.85 41.53
CA PRO A 18 -69.44 -16.69 42.82
C PRO A 18 -68.12 -17.49 43.00
N ARG A 19 -67.42 -17.27 44.11
CA ARG A 19 -66.07 -17.81 44.48
C ARG A 19 -66.13 -18.93 45.54
N ARG A 20 -65.03 -19.67 45.74
CA ARG A 20 -64.54 -20.13 47.07
C ARG A 20 -63.02 -20.40 47.09
N PHE A 21 -62.43 -20.51 48.30
CA PHE A 21 -60.98 -20.46 48.59
C PHE A 21 -60.68 -21.27 49.88
N VAL A 22 -59.68 -22.17 49.90
CA VAL A 22 -59.04 -22.79 51.10
C VAL A 22 -57.59 -23.20 50.72
N ALA A 23 -56.64 -23.31 51.67
CA ALA A 23 -55.23 -23.67 51.42
C ALA A 23 -54.55 -24.49 52.54
N GLY A 24 -53.45 -25.18 52.21
CA GLY A 24 -52.47 -25.88 53.08
C GLY A 24 -51.51 -26.72 52.21
N ALA A 25 -50.17 -26.71 52.27
CA ALA A 25 -49.18 -26.80 53.37
C ALA A 25 -49.02 -28.23 53.94
N ARG A 26 -47.83 -28.81 54.17
CA ARG A 26 -46.40 -28.42 53.93
C ARG A 26 -45.50 -29.66 54.16
N ALA A 27 -44.40 -29.86 53.41
CA ALA A 27 -43.28 -30.74 53.80
C ALA A 27 -41.93 -30.43 53.11
N THR A 28 -41.06 -29.77 53.88
CA THR A 28 -39.59 -29.84 54.06
C THR A 28 -38.64 -30.65 53.15
N ARG A 29 -37.42 -30.11 52.96
CA ARG A 29 -36.22 -30.71 52.35
C ARG A 29 -35.23 -31.22 53.43
N TRP A 30 -34.22 -32.01 53.06
CA TRP A 30 -32.79 -31.80 53.40
C TRP A 30 -31.83 -32.63 52.51
N LEU A 31 -30.52 -32.33 52.56
CA LEU A 31 -29.48 -32.74 51.61
C LEU A 31 -28.73 -34.03 52.00
N ARG A 32 -28.13 -34.73 51.01
CA ARG A 32 -26.65 -34.87 50.88
C ARG A 32 -26.15 -35.63 49.64
N ARG A 33 -25.20 -35.00 48.93
CA ARG A 33 -23.99 -35.52 48.23
C ARG A 33 -24.10 -36.65 47.19
N GLY A 34 -23.44 -36.45 46.05
CA GLY A 34 -22.41 -37.40 45.59
C GLY A 34 -22.58 -38.10 44.23
N ALA A 35 -22.54 -37.37 43.13
CA ALA A 35 -22.27 -37.93 41.79
C ALA A 35 -21.43 -36.94 40.96
N GLY A 36 -20.12 -36.91 41.22
CA GLY A 36 -19.15 -36.13 40.44
C GLY A 36 -18.38 -37.00 39.45
N ALA A 37 -17.76 -36.35 38.46
CA ALA A 37 -16.97 -36.94 37.37
C ALA A 37 -17.73 -37.84 36.38
N VAL A 38 -17.91 -37.34 35.15
CA VAL A 38 -17.79 -38.01 33.83
C VAL A 38 -18.38 -37.13 32.72
N VAL A 39 -19.42 -36.34 32.99
CA VAL A 39 -20.05 -35.40 32.03
C VAL A 39 -19.23 -34.09 31.90
N ALA A 40 -17.94 -34.19 31.58
CA ALA A 40 -16.99 -33.07 31.65
C ALA A 40 -16.05 -32.90 30.44
N VAL A 41 -16.17 -33.73 29.39
CA VAL A 41 -15.14 -33.84 28.32
C VAL A 41 -15.64 -33.45 26.91
N VAL A 42 -16.95 -33.20 26.72
CA VAL A 42 -17.53 -32.87 25.39
C VAL A 42 -18.16 -31.47 25.33
N LEU A 43 -18.10 -30.69 26.42
CA LEU A 43 -18.65 -29.33 26.52
C LEU A 43 -17.60 -28.29 26.96
N ALA A 44 -16.34 -28.50 26.58
CA ALA A 44 -15.19 -27.66 26.93
C ALA A 44 -14.32 -27.26 25.72
N ALA A 45 -14.90 -27.25 24.51
CA ALA A 45 -14.19 -26.95 23.25
C ALA A 45 -14.86 -25.84 22.39
N ALA A 46 -15.83 -25.11 22.95
CA ALA A 46 -16.64 -24.14 22.22
C ALA A 46 -16.98 -22.86 23.03
N LEU A 47 -16.19 -22.51 24.04
CA LEU A 47 -16.42 -21.32 24.87
C LEU A 47 -15.15 -20.48 25.11
N LEU A 48 -14.43 -20.19 24.03
CA LEU A 48 -13.44 -19.10 23.96
C LEU A 48 -13.59 -18.29 22.67
N VAL A 49 -14.82 -18.17 22.16
CA VAL A 49 -15.21 -16.98 21.40
C VAL A 49 -15.19 -15.84 22.42
N ALA A 50 -14.08 -15.09 22.46
CA ALA A 50 -14.07 -13.81 23.14
C ALA A 50 -15.19 -12.95 22.53
N ASP A 51 -16.07 -12.41 23.38
CA ASP A 51 -17.18 -11.57 22.97
C ASP A 51 -16.61 -10.26 22.40
N ARG A 52 -16.36 -10.25 21.09
CA ARG A 52 -15.77 -9.11 20.40
C ARG A 52 -16.82 -7.99 20.43
N PRO A 53 -16.57 -6.87 21.11
CA PRO A 53 -17.52 -5.76 21.10
C PRO A 53 -17.79 -5.35 19.65
N ALA A 54 -19.06 -5.09 19.34
CA ALA A 54 -19.44 -4.62 18.02
C ALA A 54 -18.57 -3.40 17.65
N PRO A 55 -18.05 -3.32 16.41
CA PRO A 55 -17.14 -2.25 16.02
C PRO A 55 -17.82 -0.90 16.25
N ALA A 56 -17.12 0.01 16.94
CA ALA A 56 -17.66 1.31 17.32
C ALA A 56 -18.22 2.07 16.11
N ALA A 57 -19.29 2.82 16.34
CA ALA A 57 -19.88 3.68 15.32
C ALA A 57 -18.82 4.66 14.77
N ALA A 58 -18.95 4.99 13.49
CA ALA A 58 -18.07 5.97 12.88
C ALA A 58 -18.50 7.39 13.27
N GLU A 59 -17.55 8.17 13.79
CA GLU A 59 -17.73 9.58 14.15
C GLU A 59 -16.87 10.50 13.26
N SER A 60 -17.17 11.79 13.29
CA SER A 60 -16.48 12.85 12.54
C SER A 60 -16.60 14.17 13.30
N MET A 61 -15.66 15.09 13.11
CA MET A 61 -15.60 16.36 13.85
C MET A 61 -16.77 17.28 13.51
N TRP A 62 -17.23 17.27 12.26
CA TRP A 62 -18.21 18.21 11.76
C TRP A 62 -19.56 17.56 11.44
N GLY A 63 -19.67 16.23 11.38
CA GLY A 63 -20.90 15.55 10.99
C GLY A 63 -21.31 15.88 9.56
N ASP A 64 -22.59 15.66 9.21
CA ASP A 64 -23.07 15.79 7.81
C ASP A 64 -23.76 17.12 7.48
N ALA A 65 -23.99 18.00 8.46
CA ALA A 65 -24.61 19.30 8.21
C ALA A 65 -23.65 20.26 7.49
N ALA A 66 -24.22 21.19 6.71
CA ALA A 66 -23.46 22.21 5.99
C ALA A 66 -22.63 23.09 6.96
N PRO A 67 -21.40 23.49 6.59
CA PRO A 67 -20.55 24.25 7.51
C PRO A 67 -21.03 25.69 7.71
N PRO A 68 -21.06 26.22 8.95
CA PRO A 68 -21.50 27.58 9.22
C PRO A 68 -20.66 28.63 8.49
N GLY A 69 -21.31 29.58 7.82
CA GLY A 69 -20.65 30.74 7.19
C GLY A 69 -19.71 30.43 6.02
N VAL A 70 -19.76 29.21 5.47
CA VAL A 70 -18.80 28.78 4.44
C VAL A 70 -18.91 29.59 3.15
N ARG A 71 -17.77 30.08 2.67
CA ARG A 71 -17.58 30.75 1.37
C ARG A 71 -16.48 30.04 0.60
N VAL A 72 -16.40 30.24 -0.71
CA VAL A 72 -15.24 29.80 -1.50
C VAL A 72 -14.16 30.88 -1.44
N ALA A 73 -12.93 30.49 -1.13
CA ALA A 73 -11.72 31.30 -1.34
C ALA A 73 -11.21 31.14 -2.77
N VAL A 74 -10.44 32.13 -3.22
CA VAL A 74 -9.72 32.08 -4.49
C VAL A 74 -8.31 32.59 -4.22
N ASP A 75 -7.37 31.65 -4.19
CA ASP A 75 -5.94 31.90 -4.09
C ASP A 75 -5.28 31.76 -5.48
N PRO A 76 -4.24 32.54 -5.80
CA PRO A 76 -3.48 32.35 -7.04
C PRO A 76 -2.55 31.13 -7.04
N LEU A 77 -2.32 30.47 -5.89
CA LEU A 77 -1.38 29.36 -5.73
C LEU A 77 -2.08 28.02 -5.43
N ALA A 78 -1.36 26.93 -5.72
CA ALA A 78 -1.68 25.60 -5.22
C ALA A 78 -1.47 25.54 -3.70
N VAL A 79 -2.44 24.97 -2.97
CA VAL A 79 -2.46 25.00 -1.50
C VAL A 79 -3.05 23.72 -0.93
N ASN A 80 -2.41 23.21 0.13
CA ASN A 80 -2.93 22.15 1.00
C ASN A 80 -3.64 22.80 2.19
N VAL A 81 -4.91 22.46 2.41
CA VAL A 81 -5.76 23.07 3.47
C VAL A 81 -6.35 21.99 4.36
N GLY A 82 -6.46 22.24 5.67
CA GLY A 82 -6.78 21.18 6.62
C GLY A 82 -7.34 21.61 7.98
N THR A 83 -7.62 20.60 8.80
CA THR A 83 -8.10 20.70 10.17
C THR A 83 -7.11 19.99 11.10
N ALA A 84 -6.53 20.72 12.03
CA ALA A 84 -5.76 20.19 13.15
C ALA A 84 -6.70 19.65 14.24
N PHE A 85 -6.45 18.44 14.72
CA PHE A 85 -7.31 17.74 15.67
C PHE A 85 -6.55 16.77 16.59
N ARG A 86 -7.22 16.29 17.64
CA ARG A 86 -6.70 15.29 18.60
C ARG A 86 -7.79 14.28 18.98
N PRO A 87 -7.58 12.96 18.85
CA PRO A 87 -8.49 11.97 19.42
C PRO A 87 -8.53 12.08 20.96
N THR A 88 -9.70 11.95 21.59
CA THR A 88 -9.81 11.88 23.06
C THR A 88 -9.64 10.45 23.60
N VAL A 89 -9.85 9.47 22.72
CA VAL A 89 -9.57 8.05 22.91
C VAL A 89 -8.72 7.54 21.75
N SER A 90 -7.94 6.48 21.96
CA SER A 90 -7.24 5.82 20.84
C SER A 90 -8.25 5.10 19.94
N GLY A 91 -7.90 4.89 18.67
CA GLY A 91 -8.78 4.22 17.71
C GLY A 91 -8.22 4.20 16.30
N VAL A 92 -9.10 4.11 15.29
CA VAL A 92 -8.74 4.08 13.87
C VAL A 92 -9.46 5.14 13.04
N VAL A 93 -8.71 5.86 12.21
CA VAL A 93 -9.27 6.59 11.07
C VAL A 93 -9.45 5.61 9.92
N VAL A 94 -10.68 5.47 9.43
CA VAL A 94 -11.06 4.55 8.34
C VAL A 94 -11.35 5.28 7.02
N GLY A 95 -11.35 6.62 7.02
CA GLY A 95 -11.65 7.45 5.86
C GLY A 95 -11.39 8.93 6.13
N LEU A 96 -11.31 9.72 5.06
CA LEU A 96 -11.17 11.18 5.08
C LEU A 96 -12.43 11.81 4.47
N ARG A 97 -12.75 13.05 4.85
CA ARG A 97 -13.89 13.82 4.31
C ARG A 97 -13.47 15.25 4.00
N TYR A 98 -14.04 15.86 2.97
CA TYR A 98 -13.95 17.31 2.75
C TYR A 98 -15.30 17.86 2.30
N TRP A 99 -15.58 19.13 2.60
CA TRP A 99 -16.76 19.79 2.06
C TRP A 99 -16.50 20.26 0.63
N SER A 100 -17.20 19.70 -0.37
CA SER A 100 -17.24 20.32 -1.69
C SER A 100 -18.23 21.48 -1.72
N ALA A 101 -17.82 22.62 -2.27
CA ALA A 101 -18.68 23.79 -2.43
C ALA A 101 -19.56 23.75 -3.69
N ALA A 102 -19.30 22.82 -4.62
CA ALA A 102 -20.01 22.68 -5.89
C ALA A 102 -19.87 21.23 -6.44
N ALA A 103 -20.42 20.97 -7.62
CA ALA A 103 -20.03 19.80 -8.39
C ALA A 103 -18.61 19.97 -8.97
N ALA A 104 -17.85 18.88 -9.06
CA ALA A 104 -16.49 18.83 -9.63
C ALA A 104 -16.31 17.52 -10.42
N SER A 105 -15.70 17.60 -11.60
CA SER A 105 -15.46 16.46 -12.50
C SER A 105 -14.32 15.55 -12.07
N ASP A 106 -13.49 15.99 -11.12
CA ASP A 106 -12.43 15.23 -10.47
C ASP A 106 -12.36 15.66 -8.99
N GLY A 107 -11.74 14.86 -8.13
CA GLY A 107 -11.60 15.13 -6.69
C GLY A 107 -10.17 15.50 -6.28
N PRO A 108 -9.99 16.22 -5.17
CA PRO A 108 -8.67 16.54 -4.62
C PRO A 108 -7.99 15.30 -4.01
N ASP A 109 -6.68 15.41 -3.81
CA ASP A 109 -5.90 14.43 -3.05
C ASP A 109 -5.94 14.79 -1.55
N GLY A 110 -6.41 13.85 -0.73
CA GLY A 110 -6.60 14.01 0.71
C GLY A 110 -5.49 13.36 1.53
N GLY A 111 -5.10 13.98 2.65
CA GLY A 111 -4.05 13.51 3.54
C GLY A 111 -4.45 13.50 5.01
N LEU A 112 -3.84 12.59 5.77
CA LEU A 112 -3.84 12.55 7.24
C LEU A 112 -2.38 12.57 7.70
N TRP A 113 -2.06 13.52 8.56
CA TRP A 113 -0.71 13.84 9.02
C TRP A 113 -0.61 13.69 10.53
N ASP A 114 0.55 13.31 11.05
CA ASP A 114 0.84 13.32 12.48
C ASP A 114 1.47 14.63 12.99
N ALA A 115 1.77 14.69 14.28
CA ALA A 115 2.38 15.84 14.96
C ALA A 115 3.82 16.17 14.50
N ALA A 116 4.51 15.24 13.84
CA ALA A 116 5.83 15.46 13.26
C ALA A 116 5.76 15.91 11.78
N GLY A 117 4.55 15.97 11.21
CA GLY A 117 4.32 16.32 9.81
C GLY A 117 4.53 15.16 8.84
N GLN A 118 4.49 13.90 9.33
CA GLN A 118 4.54 12.73 8.47
C GLN A 118 3.14 12.41 7.94
N LEU A 119 3.01 12.20 6.63
CA LEU A 119 1.76 11.73 6.02
C LEU A 119 1.54 10.26 6.40
N VAL A 120 0.63 10.01 7.35
CA VAL A 120 0.30 8.67 7.85
C VAL A 120 -0.81 7.98 7.05
N ALA A 121 -1.59 8.73 6.26
CA ALA A 121 -2.43 8.18 5.18
C ALA A 121 -2.67 9.22 4.07
N GLY A 122 -2.76 8.75 2.83
CA GLY A 122 -3.25 9.52 1.68
C GLY A 122 -4.39 8.81 0.96
N ALA A 123 -5.32 9.56 0.36
CA ALA A 123 -6.39 9.03 -0.49
C ALA A 123 -6.98 10.10 -1.43
N ARG A 124 -7.04 9.81 -2.74
CA ARG A 124 -7.70 10.67 -3.72
C ARG A 124 -9.22 10.59 -3.60
N PHE A 125 -9.89 11.73 -3.50
CA PHE A 125 -11.35 11.80 -3.50
C PHE A 125 -11.92 11.57 -4.92
N GLY A 126 -13.12 11.00 -5.00
CA GLY A 126 -13.86 10.90 -6.26
C GLY A 126 -14.55 12.21 -6.68
N PRO A 127 -15.11 12.28 -7.90
CA PRO A 127 -15.79 13.46 -8.41
C PRO A 127 -17.05 13.83 -7.62
N ALA A 128 -17.13 15.08 -7.17
CA ALA A 128 -18.26 15.61 -6.41
C ALA A 128 -19.47 15.90 -7.31
N ARG A 129 -20.66 15.36 -6.98
CA ARG A 129 -21.88 15.56 -7.80
C ARG A 129 -22.66 16.84 -7.48
N ALA A 130 -22.44 17.42 -6.31
CA ALA A 130 -23.07 18.63 -5.81
C ALA A 130 -22.25 19.19 -4.63
N ALA A 131 -22.64 20.36 -4.11
CA ALA A 131 -22.14 20.83 -2.83
C ALA A 131 -22.53 19.86 -1.70
N GLY A 132 -21.59 19.55 -0.80
CA GLY A 132 -21.78 18.54 0.25
C GLY A 132 -20.48 17.90 0.72
N TRP A 133 -20.53 17.19 1.85
CA TRP A 133 -19.44 16.34 2.33
C TRP A 133 -19.16 15.21 1.33
N GLN A 134 -17.96 15.21 0.75
CA GLN A 134 -17.41 14.05 0.05
C GLN A 134 -16.64 13.20 1.06
N THR A 135 -16.63 11.88 0.89
CA THR A 135 -15.93 10.94 1.78
C THR A 135 -15.16 9.93 0.94
N VAL A 136 -13.90 9.67 1.29
CA VAL A 136 -13.08 8.59 0.74
C VAL A 136 -12.71 7.64 1.89
N MET A 137 -12.81 6.34 1.66
CA MET A 137 -12.39 5.33 2.63
C MET A 137 -10.91 5.00 2.42
N LEU A 138 -10.15 4.89 3.50
CA LEU A 138 -8.76 4.46 3.42
C LEU A 138 -8.69 2.97 3.11
N THR A 139 -7.82 2.58 2.17
CA THR A 139 -7.49 1.18 1.89
C THR A 139 -6.84 0.51 3.09
N HIS A 140 -6.04 1.27 3.85
CA HIS A 140 -5.43 0.88 5.11
C HIS A 140 -5.85 1.85 6.22
N PRO A 141 -6.76 1.46 7.14
CA PRO A 141 -7.13 2.29 8.28
C PRO A 141 -5.94 2.58 9.20
N VAL A 142 -5.76 3.85 9.55
CA VAL A 142 -4.64 4.33 10.37
C VAL A 142 -5.02 4.34 11.84
N ARG A 143 -4.17 3.74 12.69
CA ARG A 143 -4.31 3.89 14.14
C ARG A 143 -3.86 5.27 14.60
N VAL A 144 -4.69 5.92 15.40
CA VAL A 144 -4.41 7.22 16.01
C VAL A 144 -4.56 7.13 17.52
N SER A 145 -3.70 7.85 18.26
CA SER A 145 -3.60 7.74 19.72
C SER A 145 -4.35 8.86 20.44
N ALA A 146 -4.91 8.57 21.62
CA ALA A 146 -5.49 9.57 22.51
C ALA A 146 -4.49 10.70 22.81
N GLY A 147 -4.95 11.96 22.73
CA GLY A 147 -4.18 13.16 23.04
C GLY A 147 -3.12 13.57 22.01
N ALA A 148 -2.73 12.69 21.08
CA ALA A 148 -1.78 13.00 20.02
C ALA A 148 -2.41 13.95 18.98
N ALA A 149 -1.58 14.85 18.44
CA ALA A 149 -2.00 15.80 17.41
C ALA A 149 -1.87 15.23 16.00
N TYR A 150 -2.88 15.52 15.17
CA TYR A 150 -2.94 15.15 13.76
C TYR A 150 -3.51 16.32 12.96
N VAL A 151 -3.24 16.36 11.65
CA VAL A 151 -3.94 17.23 10.70
C VAL A 151 -4.61 16.35 9.67
N VAL A 152 -5.88 16.61 9.32
CA VAL A 152 -6.50 16.06 8.11
C VAL A 152 -6.63 17.17 7.08
N SER A 153 -6.18 16.94 5.85
CA SER A 153 -6.08 17.96 4.81
C SER A 153 -6.51 17.46 3.43
N TYR A 154 -6.61 18.38 2.47
CA TYR A 154 -6.61 18.05 1.05
C TYR A 154 -5.92 19.16 0.24
N HIS A 155 -5.37 18.78 -0.92
CA HIS A 155 -4.71 19.70 -1.83
C HIS A 155 -5.64 20.23 -2.93
N VAL A 156 -5.48 21.50 -3.29
CA VAL A 156 -6.09 22.07 -4.50
C VAL A 156 -5.07 22.87 -5.31
N THR A 157 -4.68 22.28 -6.43
CA THR A 157 -3.93 22.93 -7.53
C THR A 157 -4.60 24.19 -8.08
N SER A 158 -5.92 24.30 -7.95
CA SER A 158 -6.72 25.43 -8.47
C SER A 158 -6.84 26.64 -7.51
N GLY A 159 -6.25 26.57 -6.31
CA GLY A 159 -6.35 27.62 -5.29
C GLY A 159 -7.77 27.88 -4.76
N ARG A 160 -8.74 26.99 -5.04
CA ARG A 160 -10.17 27.17 -4.70
C ARG A 160 -10.62 26.16 -3.68
N TYR A 161 -10.95 26.64 -2.48
CA TYR A 161 -11.35 25.83 -1.33
C TYR A 161 -12.47 26.51 -0.55
N PRO A 162 -13.34 25.76 0.17
CA PRO A 162 -14.28 26.32 1.11
C PRO A 162 -13.53 26.80 2.37
N VAL A 163 -13.96 27.92 2.93
CA VAL A 163 -13.42 28.48 4.17
C VAL A 163 -14.52 29.21 4.94
N THR A 164 -14.41 29.19 6.27
CA THR A 164 -15.10 30.14 7.15
C THR A 164 -14.05 30.87 7.96
N ASP A 165 -13.99 32.21 7.89
CA ASP A 165 -13.05 33.02 8.67
C ASP A 165 -13.63 33.36 10.06
N GLY A 166 -12.78 33.56 11.07
CA GLY A 166 -13.24 33.89 12.43
C GLY A 166 -13.98 32.74 13.13
N PHE A 167 -13.66 31.49 12.81
CA PHE A 167 -14.37 30.31 13.30
C PHE A 167 -13.93 29.92 14.72
N LEU A 168 -14.76 30.24 15.71
CA LEU A 168 -14.54 29.93 17.13
C LEU A 168 -15.32 28.67 17.60
N GLY A 169 -15.72 27.79 16.67
CA GLY A 169 -16.45 26.57 17.00
C GLY A 169 -15.54 25.40 17.38
N GLY A 170 -16.09 24.46 18.14
CA GLY A 170 -15.46 23.18 18.46
C GLY A 170 -16.05 22.01 17.67
N SER A 171 -15.42 20.84 17.80
CA SER A 171 -15.90 19.57 17.25
C SER A 171 -17.27 19.17 17.83
N ARG A 172 -18.05 18.47 17.01
CA ARG A 172 -19.36 17.87 17.36
C ARG A 172 -19.23 16.43 17.87
N SER A 173 -18.08 15.80 17.70
CA SER A 173 -17.76 14.47 18.25
C SER A 173 -17.12 14.61 19.63
N PRO A 174 -17.57 13.87 20.66
CA PRO A 174 -16.86 13.78 21.95
C PRO A 174 -15.54 13.00 21.84
N LEU A 175 -15.34 12.23 20.76
CA LEU A 175 -14.14 11.41 20.53
C LEU A 175 -13.01 12.17 19.80
N LEU A 176 -13.29 13.34 19.25
CA LEU A 176 -12.34 14.17 18.48
C LEU A 176 -12.38 15.61 18.98
N GLN A 177 -11.25 16.16 19.40
CA GLN A 177 -11.07 17.56 19.80
C GLN A 177 -10.38 18.37 18.70
N VAL A 178 -10.68 19.67 18.67
CA VAL A 178 -10.06 20.69 17.82
C VAL A 178 -9.92 21.96 18.65
N ASP A 179 -8.83 22.71 18.47
CA ASP A 179 -8.55 23.92 19.24
C ASP A 179 -9.35 25.13 18.67
N PRO A 180 -10.37 25.68 19.37
CA PRO A 180 -11.28 26.66 18.79
C PRO A 180 -10.57 27.96 18.37
N GLY A 181 -10.77 28.38 17.12
CA GLY A 181 -10.08 29.54 16.53
C GLY A 181 -8.63 29.27 16.09
N ALA A 182 -8.12 28.05 16.28
CA ALA A 182 -6.78 27.62 15.87
C ALA A 182 -6.79 26.30 15.05
N SER A 183 -7.98 25.76 14.75
CA SER A 183 -8.16 24.44 14.15
C SER A 183 -7.95 24.36 12.63
N GLY A 184 -8.09 25.46 11.89
CA GLY A 184 -7.80 25.47 10.46
C GLY A 184 -6.34 25.81 10.15
N VAL A 185 -5.70 24.96 9.35
CA VAL A 185 -4.29 25.09 8.92
C VAL A 185 -4.15 25.02 7.40
N TYR A 186 -3.12 25.66 6.85
CA TYR A 186 -2.79 25.64 5.42
C TYR A 186 -1.27 25.56 5.17
N GLY A 187 -0.88 25.26 3.93
CA GLY A 187 0.48 25.37 3.42
C GLY A 187 0.49 25.45 1.88
N TYR A 188 1.36 26.29 1.31
CA TYR A 188 1.50 26.44 -0.15
C TYR A 188 2.54 25.45 -0.72
N GLY A 189 2.28 24.92 -1.91
CA GLY A 189 3.18 24.00 -2.61
C GLY A 189 2.43 22.76 -3.14
N GLY A 190 3.05 21.59 -3.07
CA GLY A 190 2.46 20.31 -3.44
C GLY A 190 1.46 19.76 -2.41
N ASP A 191 0.90 18.60 -2.71
CA ASP A 191 0.08 17.80 -1.80
C ASP A 191 0.90 17.16 -0.67
N ASP A 192 2.23 17.07 -0.85
CA ASP A 192 3.25 16.70 0.13
C ASP A 192 3.49 17.74 1.25
N VAL A 193 2.88 18.94 1.16
CA VAL A 193 3.10 20.02 2.12
C VAL A 193 2.23 19.86 3.36
N PHE A 194 2.85 19.52 4.50
CA PHE A 194 2.19 19.46 5.80
C PHE A 194 1.62 20.84 6.21
N PRO A 195 0.27 20.98 6.37
CA PRO A 195 -0.34 22.26 6.69
C PRO A 195 -0.06 22.69 8.13
N THR A 196 0.64 23.81 8.31
CA THR A 196 1.09 24.32 9.62
C THR A 196 0.85 25.82 9.81
N GLN A 197 0.59 26.57 8.75
CA GLN A 197 0.30 27.99 8.82
C GLN A 197 -1.17 28.20 9.18
N SER A 198 -1.49 29.26 9.91
CA SER A 198 -2.88 29.64 10.22
C SER A 198 -3.15 31.09 9.82
N TRP A 199 -4.39 31.38 9.42
CA TRP A 199 -4.82 32.70 8.97
C TRP A 199 -6.19 33.01 9.56
N ARG A 200 -6.37 34.22 10.11
CA ARG A 200 -7.67 34.81 10.52
C ARG A 200 -8.65 33.87 11.28
N GLN A 201 -8.14 32.92 12.05
CA GLN A 201 -8.96 31.90 12.73
C GLN A 201 -9.88 31.15 11.75
N SER A 202 -9.41 30.95 10.51
CA SER A 202 -10.17 30.30 9.44
C SER A 202 -10.32 28.81 9.68
N GLN A 203 -11.36 28.20 9.12
CA GLN A 203 -11.60 26.75 9.11
C GLN A 203 -11.86 26.29 7.67
N TYR A 204 -11.14 25.24 7.23
CA TYR A 204 -11.10 24.78 5.83
C TYR A 204 -11.94 23.51 5.56
N TRP A 205 -12.79 23.12 6.52
CA TRP A 205 -13.81 22.09 6.36
C TRP A 205 -13.35 20.73 5.81
N VAL A 206 -12.25 20.24 6.39
CA VAL A 206 -11.74 18.87 6.23
C VAL A 206 -12.00 18.07 7.51
N ASP A 207 -12.24 16.77 7.39
CA ASP A 207 -12.67 15.90 8.48
C ASP A 207 -12.18 14.45 8.32
N VAL A 208 -12.33 13.65 9.36
CA VAL A 208 -12.05 12.20 9.36
C VAL A 208 -13.32 11.38 9.51
N VAL A 209 -13.24 10.11 9.14
CA VAL A 209 -14.15 9.05 9.57
C VAL A 209 -13.41 8.23 10.62
N PHE A 210 -13.69 8.45 11.90
CA PHE A 210 -12.99 7.85 13.03
C PHE A 210 -13.82 6.78 13.73
N ARG A 211 -13.19 5.76 14.31
CA ARG A 211 -13.81 4.81 15.25
C ARG A 211 -12.90 4.68 16.47
N GLY A 212 -13.40 5.07 17.65
CA GLY A 212 -12.68 4.89 18.91
C GLY A 212 -12.66 3.43 19.37
N ASP A 213 -11.55 2.99 19.97
CA ASP A 213 -11.45 1.68 20.63
C ASP A 213 -12.20 1.73 21.98
N PRO A 214 -13.30 0.95 22.17
CA PRO A 214 -14.16 1.06 23.35
C PRO A 214 -13.44 0.56 24.61
N GLY A 215 -12.92 1.51 25.39
CA GLY A 215 -12.19 1.28 26.64
C GLY A 215 -10.91 2.11 26.77
N ALA A 216 -10.37 2.64 25.68
CA ALA A 216 -9.08 3.36 25.64
C ALA A 216 -9.20 4.86 26.03
N SER A 217 -9.70 5.13 27.24
CA SER A 217 -9.53 6.43 27.91
C SER A 217 -8.07 6.58 28.38
N PRO A 218 -7.45 7.77 28.38
CA PRO A 218 -6.04 7.92 28.74
C PRO A 218 -5.75 7.45 30.18
N GLU A 219 -4.91 6.43 30.31
CA GLU A 219 -4.37 5.98 31.60
C GLU A 219 -3.44 7.07 32.15
N VAL A 220 -3.80 7.64 33.30
CA VAL A 220 -2.97 8.63 34.00
C VAL A 220 -1.78 7.88 34.60
N LEU A 221 -0.63 7.94 33.92
CA LEU A 221 0.65 7.43 34.43
C LEU A 221 0.88 7.93 35.87
N PRO A 222 0.95 7.04 36.87
CA PRO A 222 1.29 7.44 38.23
C PRO A 222 2.74 7.94 38.24
N ALA A 223 2.97 9.07 38.93
CA ALA A 223 4.27 9.73 38.94
C ALA A 223 5.37 8.82 39.49
N ALA A 224 6.53 8.80 38.82
CA ALA A 224 7.69 8.05 39.25
C ALA A 224 8.13 8.47 40.67
N SER A 225 8.50 7.48 41.49
CA SER A 225 9.13 7.68 42.80
C SER A 225 10.35 6.75 42.92
N PRO A 226 11.36 7.12 43.72
CA PRO A 226 12.74 6.89 43.31
C PRO A 226 13.31 5.50 43.65
N THR A 227 14.38 5.19 42.92
CA THR A 227 15.41 4.16 43.12
C THR A 227 15.48 3.52 44.50
N THR A 228 15.38 2.19 44.53
CA THR A 228 15.98 1.34 45.57
C THR A 228 17.05 0.43 44.97
N THR A 229 17.97 -0.03 45.82
CA THR A 229 19.25 -0.65 45.41
C THR A 229 19.16 -2.14 45.08
N LEU A 230 20.18 -2.62 44.36
CA LEU A 230 20.41 -4.02 44.00
C LEU A 230 20.23 -5.02 45.18
N SER A 231 19.69 -6.19 44.85
CA SER A 231 19.79 -7.44 45.61
C SER A 231 19.93 -8.62 44.64
N GLU A 232 20.40 -9.75 45.13
CA GLU A 232 21.10 -10.78 44.34
C GLU A 232 20.30 -11.50 43.24
N VAL A 233 21.04 -11.94 42.21
CA VAL A 233 20.57 -12.89 41.19
C VAL A 233 20.84 -14.32 41.68
N PRO A 234 19.84 -15.20 41.81
CA PRO A 234 20.07 -16.62 42.04
C PRO A 234 20.58 -17.32 40.77
N THR A 235 21.62 -18.13 40.90
CA THR A 235 22.27 -18.87 39.80
C THR A 235 21.35 -19.94 39.19
N PRO A 236 21.30 -20.11 37.85
CA PRO A 236 20.60 -21.23 37.23
C PRO A 236 21.37 -22.56 37.41
N GLU A 237 20.66 -23.60 37.83
CA GLU A 237 21.20 -24.96 38.01
C GLU A 237 21.25 -25.74 36.67
N PRO A 238 22.30 -26.54 36.38
CA PRO A 238 22.47 -27.20 35.09
C PRO A 238 21.57 -28.45 34.91
N PRO A 239 21.10 -28.76 33.70
CA PRO A 239 20.23 -29.90 33.44
C PRO A 239 20.98 -31.24 33.46
N THR A 240 20.44 -32.25 34.14
CA THR A 240 20.91 -33.63 34.06
C THR A 240 20.21 -34.41 32.94
N PRO A 241 20.91 -35.28 32.18
CA PRO A 241 20.33 -36.05 31.09
C PRO A 241 19.72 -37.37 31.56
N SER A 242 18.69 -37.89 30.86
CA SER A 242 18.25 -39.29 31.06
C SER A 242 17.54 -39.90 29.84
N ALA A 243 17.97 -41.13 29.53
CA ALA A 243 17.30 -42.18 28.74
C ALA A 243 16.94 -41.93 27.25
N SER A 244 17.01 -43.02 26.48
CA SER A 244 16.68 -43.10 25.05
C SER A 244 15.54 -44.14 24.83
N PRO A 245 15.16 -44.59 23.61
CA PRO A 245 13.77 -44.58 23.20
C PRO A 245 13.05 -45.94 23.34
N SER A 246 11.72 -45.92 23.15
CA SER A 246 10.90 -47.12 22.96
C SER A 246 10.19 -47.08 21.61
N THR A 247 10.17 -48.22 20.92
CA THR A 247 9.54 -48.45 19.61
C THR A 247 8.04 -48.77 19.70
N THR A 248 7.30 -48.74 18.57
CA THR A 248 6.04 -49.49 18.21
C THR A 248 5.01 -48.60 17.49
N PRO A 249 4.31 -49.03 16.41
CA PRO A 249 4.71 -49.89 15.28
C PRO A 249 4.32 -49.28 13.90
N THR A 250 4.50 -50.04 12.81
CA THR A 250 4.08 -49.66 11.43
C THR A 250 2.55 -49.78 11.22
N PRO A 251 1.89 -48.81 10.57
CA PRO A 251 0.51 -48.96 10.06
C PRO A 251 0.47 -49.61 8.66
N THR A 252 -0.45 -50.56 8.48
CA THR A 252 -0.73 -51.26 7.21
C THR A 252 -1.53 -50.39 6.24
N PRO A 253 -1.28 -50.43 4.91
CA PRO A 253 -2.07 -49.67 3.93
C PRO A 253 -3.48 -50.24 3.72
N THR A 254 -4.48 -49.35 3.69
CA THR A 254 -5.89 -49.67 3.38
C THR A 254 -6.18 -49.43 1.90
N ALA A 255 -6.97 -50.32 1.27
CA ALA A 255 -7.27 -50.29 -0.16
C ALA A 255 -8.22 -49.15 -0.58
N ALA A 256 -8.17 -48.78 -1.87
CA ALA A 256 -9.00 -47.73 -2.46
C ALA A 256 -10.46 -48.20 -2.72
N PRO A 257 -11.47 -47.32 -2.57
CA PRO A 257 -12.84 -47.59 -3.01
C PRO A 257 -13.01 -47.43 -4.53
N SER A 258 -13.93 -48.19 -5.11
CA SER A 258 -14.16 -48.31 -6.56
C SER A 258 -15.27 -47.39 -7.11
N THR A 259 -15.17 -47.09 -8.41
CA THR A 259 -16.03 -46.15 -9.14
C THR A 259 -17.44 -46.68 -9.43
N PRO A 260 -18.52 -45.91 -9.20
CA PRO A 260 -19.86 -46.19 -9.73
C PRO A 260 -19.98 -45.82 -11.23
N ALA A 261 -20.79 -46.57 -11.97
CA ALA A 261 -21.08 -46.32 -13.39
C ALA A 261 -22.19 -45.26 -13.61
N PRO A 262 -22.22 -44.56 -14.75
CA PRO A 262 -23.20 -43.48 -15.02
C PRO A 262 -24.57 -43.99 -15.46
N THR A 263 -25.63 -43.26 -15.09
CA THR A 263 -27.02 -43.45 -15.58
C THR A 263 -27.40 -42.44 -16.69
N PRO A 264 -28.33 -42.79 -17.59
CA PRO A 264 -28.55 -42.04 -18.84
C PRO A 264 -29.44 -40.79 -18.71
N ARG A 265 -29.32 -39.94 -19.75
CA ARG A 265 -29.82 -38.56 -19.86
C ARG A 265 -31.25 -38.43 -20.42
N PRO A 266 -32.14 -37.62 -19.81
CA PRO A 266 -33.26 -36.98 -20.48
C PRO A 266 -32.89 -35.58 -21.04
N SER A 267 -33.54 -35.15 -22.12
CA SER A 267 -33.37 -33.81 -22.71
C SER A 267 -34.50 -33.51 -23.71
N PRO A 268 -34.81 -32.25 -24.08
CA PRO A 268 -34.31 -30.99 -23.51
C PRO A 268 -35.45 -30.04 -23.04
N ARG A 269 -35.09 -28.96 -22.33
CA ARG A 269 -35.83 -27.67 -22.41
C ARG A 269 -34.81 -26.61 -22.82
N ALA A 270 -35.17 -25.75 -23.78
CA ALA A 270 -34.25 -24.73 -24.27
C ALA A 270 -33.90 -23.72 -23.15
N ALA A 271 -32.61 -23.51 -22.93
CA ALA A 271 -32.07 -22.44 -22.10
C ALA A 271 -31.51 -21.32 -23.01
N ALA A 272 -31.44 -20.10 -22.49
CA ALA A 272 -30.85 -18.97 -23.22
C ALA A 272 -29.35 -19.21 -23.49
N PRO A 273 -28.76 -18.56 -24.52
CA PRO A 273 -27.33 -18.68 -24.80
C PRO A 273 -26.49 -18.25 -23.59
N PRO A 274 -25.48 -19.03 -23.18
CA PRO A 274 -24.57 -18.59 -22.14
C PRO A 274 -23.77 -17.38 -22.65
N ALA A 275 -23.55 -16.40 -21.78
CA ALA A 275 -22.58 -15.35 -22.04
C ALA A 275 -21.20 -15.99 -22.27
N LYS A 276 -20.37 -15.39 -23.14
CA LYS A 276 -18.98 -15.84 -23.32
C LYS A 276 -18.29 -15.83 -21.95
N ALA A 277 -17.62 -16.94 -21.61
CA ALA A 277 -16.76 -16.98 -20.44
C ALA A 277 -15.71 -15.86 -20.55
N PRO A 278 -15.32 -15.20 -19.44
CA PRO A 278 -14.15 -14.34 -19.43
C PRO A 278 -12.94 -15.09 -19.99
N PRO A 279 -12.03 -14.44 -20.73
CA PRO A 279 -10.74 -15.03 -21.06
C PRO A 279 -10.08 -15.55 -19.78
N ALA A 280 -9.50 -16.76 -19.83
CA ALA A 280 -8.74 -17.26 -18.70
C ALA A 280 -7.62 -16.28 -18.37
N ALA A 281 -7.43 -15.98 -17.09
CA ALA A 281 -6.28 -15.20 -16.65
C ALA A 281 -4.99 -15.87 -17.16
N PRO A 282 -3.99 -15.11 -17.62
CA PRO A 282 -2.71 -15.69 -18.03
C PRO A 282 -2.16 -16.60 -16.93
N ALA A 283 -1.67 -17.78 -17.31
CA ALA A 283 -1.01 -18.67 -16.37
C ALA A 283 0.17 -17.91 -15.71
N PRO A 284 0.39 -18.03 -14.39
CA PRO A 284 1.54 -17.44 -13.73
C PRO A 284 2.83 -17.81 -14.48
N ALA A 285 3.69 -16.83 -14.72
CA ALA A 285 4.97 -17.07 -15.37
C ALA A 285 5.73 -18.15 -14.59
N ALA A 286 6.24 -19.16 -15.32
CA ALA A 286 6.93 -20.29 -14.69
C ALA A 286 8.13 -19.80 -13.86
N PRO A 287 8.45 -20.43 -12.71
CA PRO A 287 9.63 -20.09 -11.93
C PRO A 287 10.89 -20.17 -12.81
N LEU A 288 11.59 -19.05 -12.94
CA LEU A 288 12.70 -18.92 -13.87
C LEU A 288 13.98 -19.54 -13.28
N PRO A 289 14.81 -20.20 -14.10
CA PRO A 289 16.08 -20.76 -13.63
C PRO A 289 17.06 -19.64 -13.23
N PRO A 290 17.99 -19.90 -12.29
CA PRO A 290 19.02 -18.94 -11.91
C PRO A 290 19.96 -18.65 -13.09
N ALA A 291 20.28 -17.38 -13.30
CA ALA A 291 21.25 -16.96 -14.31
C ALA A 291 22.68 -17.19 -13.80
N SER A 292 23.42 -18.11 -14.43
CA SER A 292 24.81 -18.43 -14.07
C SER A 292 25.86 -17.68 -14.90
N ALA A 293 25.45 -16.76 -15.76
CA ALA A 293 26.31 -15.96 -16.62
C ALA A 293 25.96 -14.47 -16.50
N LYS A 294 26.99 -13.60 -16.52
CA LYS A 294 26.83 -12.13 -16.56
C LYS A 294 25.95 -11.74 -17.77
N PRO A 295 24.94 -10.88 -17.60
CA PRO A 295 24.20 -10.30 -18.72
C PRO A 295 25.08 -9.47 -19.66
N GLY A 296 24.81 -9.54 -20.96
CA GLY A 296 25.51 -8.80 -22.01
C GLY A 296 25.03 -9.20 -23.41
N ALA A 297 25.63 -8.63 -24.45
CA ALA A 297 25.24 -8.78 -25.87
C ALA A 297 24.96 -10.22 -26.38
N GLY A 298 25.47 -11.26 -25.71
CA GLY A 298 25.21 -12.67 -26.06
C GLY A 298 23.98 -13.30 -25.41
N ASN A 299 23.32 -12.63 -24.45
CA ASN A 299 22.19 -13.17 -23.68
C ASN A 299 21.11 -12.13 -23.29
N THR A 300 21.21 -10.88 -23.75
CA THR A 300 20.21 -9.81 -23.60
C THR A 300 19.83 -9.19 -24.94
N GLY A 301 18.70 -8.48 -24.98
CA GLY A 301 18.22 -7.79 -26.18
C GLY A 301 17.41 -8.71 -27.09
N VAL A 302 17.21 -8.25 -28.33
CA VAL A 302 16.51 -9.02 -29.37
C VAL A 302 17.31 -10.29 -29.69
N PRO A 303 16.71 -11.50 -29.61
CA PRO A 303 17.45 -12.73 -29.86
C PRO A 303 18.03 -12.78 -31.28
N ALA A 304 19.29 -13.21 -31.42
CA ALA A 304 19.98 -13.25 -32.70
C ALA A 304 19.20 -14.05 -33.75
N GLY A 305 18.97 -13.44 -34.92
CA GLY A 305 18.17 -14.03 -36.00
C GLY A 305 16.66 -13.80 -35.92
N THR A 306 16.16 -13.06 -34.91
CA THR A 306 14.76 -12.61 -34.89
C THR A 306 14.48 -11.67 -36.08
N ALA A 307 13.46 -11.99 -36.87
CA ALA A 307 12.94 -11.08 -37.88
C ALA A 307 12.00 -10.06 -37.21
N LEU A 308 12.31 -8.77 -37.37
CA LEU A 308 11.49 -7.67 -36.84
C LEU A 308 10.61 -7.07 -37.95
N SER A 309 9.37 -6.70 -37.59
CA SER A 309 8.43 -5.96 -38.44
C SER A 309 8.38 -4.49 -38.02
N PRO A 310 8.50 -3.51 -38.93
CA PRO A 310 8.42 -2.09 -38.56
C PRO A 310 7.08 -1.71 -37.93
N ALA A 311 7.12 -0.85 -36.92
CA ALA A 311 5.97 -0.22 -36.29
C ALA A 311 6.32 1.19 -35.78
N ASP A 312 5.32 2.06 -35.67
CA ASP A 312 5.45 3.35 -34.99
C ASP A 312 5.19 3.22 -33.48
N GLY A 313 5.63 4.21 -32.70
CA GLY A 313 5.29 4.36 -31.28
C GLY A 313 3.77 4.39 -31.04
N MET A 314 3.32 3.85 -29.89
CA MET A 314 1.91 3.49 -29.70
C MET A 314 1.42 3.52 -28.25
N THR A 315 0.14 3.81 -28.06
CA THR A 315 -0.56 3.66 -26.77
C THR A 315 -1.29 2.31 -26.71
N VAL A 316 -0.88 1.44 -25.79
CA VAL A 316 -1.42 0.09 -25.63
C VAL A 316 -2.59 0.10 -24.65
N THR A 317 -3.81 0.06 -25.20
CA THR A 317 -5.08 0.13 -24.45
C THR A 317 -5.82 -1.20 -24.34
N THR A 318 -5.34 -2.28 -24.98
CA THR A 318 -5.96 -3.62 -24.91
C THR A 318 -5.31 -4.47 -23.82
N PRO A 319 -6.07 -4.97 -22.81
CA PRO A 319 -5.54 -5.88 -21.80
C PRO A 319 -4.96 -7.16 -22.40
N ASN A 320 -3.80 -7.60 -21.89
CA ASN A 320 -3.05 -8.78 -22.37
C ASN A 320 -2.61 -8.71 -23.84
N GLN A 321 -2.49 -7.51 -24.43
CA GLN A 321 -1.93 -7.35 -25.78
C GLN A 321 -0.45 -7.76 -25.81
N VAL A 322 -0.06 -8.47 -26.88
CA VAL A 322 1.32 -8.94 -27.07
C VAL A 322 1.95 -8.23 -28.26
N LEU A 323 2.98 -7.43 -27.99
CA LEU A 323 3.85 -6.81 -28.99
C LEU A 323 5.09 -7.71 -29.17
N SER A 324 5.25 -8.33 -30.33
CA SER A 324 6.23 -9.41 -30.53
C SER A 324 6.89 -9.32 -31.90
N GLY A 325 8.22 -9.29 -31.95
CA GLY A 325 8.95 -9.25 -33.23
C GLY A 325 8.77 -7.92 -33.96
N LEU A 326 8.78 -6.79 -33.24
CA LEU A 326 8.61 -5.45 -33.81
C LEU A 326 9.92 -4.65 -33.76
N ASP A 327 10.17 -3.81 -34.76
CA ASP A 327 11.12 -2.70 -34.68
C ASP A 327 10.29 -1.43 -34.54
N ILE A 328 10.18 -0.91 -33.32
CA ILE A 328 9.28 0.19 -32.95
C ILE A 328 10.06 1.52 -32.99
N HIS A 329 9.54 2.50 -33.73
CA HIS A 329 10.10 3.85 -33.81
C HIS A 329 9.18 4.85 -33.07
N GLY A 330 9.61 5.28 -31.87
CA GLY A 330 8.86 6.10 -30.93
C GLY A 330 8.44 5.34 -29.67
N GLY A 331 8.10 6.07 -28.61
CA GLY A 331 7.76 5.50 -27.30
C GLY A 331 6.50 4.63 -27.27
N VAL A 332 6.46 3.68 -26.33
CA VAL A 332 5.31 2.80 -26.07
C VAL A 332 4.66 3.15 -24.73
N VAL A 333 3.43 3.68 -24.76
CA VAL A 333 2.69 4.07 -23.55
C VAL A 333 1.71 2.96 -23.17
N ILE A 334 1.85 2.39 -21.98
CA ILE A 334 0.98 1.34 -21.46
C ILE A 334 -0.20 1.98 -20.71
N GLN A 335 -1.42 1.63 -21.10
CA GLN A 335 -2.68 2.02 -20.48
C GLN A 335 -3.60 0.80 -20.23
N ALA A 336 -3.02 -0.41 -20.11
CA ALA A 336 -3.74 -1.67 -19.98
C ALA A 336 -2.94 -2.70 -19.17
N PRO A 337 -3.60 -3.58 -18.39
CA PRO A 337 -2.92 -4.60 -17.60
C PRO A 337 -2.48 -5.80 -18.43
N GLY A 338 -1.36 -6.41 -18.03
CA GLY A 338 -0.87 -7.69 -18.55
C GLY A 338 -0.25 -7.62 -19.95
N VAL A 339 0.12 -6.43 -20.43
CA VAL A 339 0.76 -6.27 -21.75
C VAL A 339 2.09 -7.03 -21.77
N VAL A 340 2.44 -7.64 -22.90
CA VAL A 340 3.73 -8.31 -23.10
C VAL A 340 4.45 -7.68 -24.28
N ILE A 341 5.67 -7.21 -24.06
CA ILE A 341 6.62 -6.83 -25.12
C ILE A 341 7.70 -7.92 -25.16
N ARG A 342 7.96 -8.51 -26.32
CA ARG A 342 8.99 -9.57 -26.43
C ARG A 342 9.69 -9.62 -27.78
N ALA A 343 10.98 -9.95 -27.78
CA ALA A 343 11.75 -10.12 -29.02
C ALA A 343 11.62 -8.91 -29.97
N SER A 344 11.59 -7.69 -29.42
CA SER A 344 11.32 -6.45 -30.14
C SER A 344 12.40 -5.40 -29.85
N ARG A 345 12.67 -4.53 -30.82
CA ARG A 345 13.45 -3.30 -30.65
C ARG A 345 12.50 -2.12 -30.45
N ILE A 346 12.91 -1.16 -29.64
CA ILE A 346 12.26 0.14 -29.44
C ILE A 346 13.33 1.22 -29.54
N THR A 347 13.18 2.14 -30.49
CA THR A 347 14.12 3.25 -30.73
C THR A 347 13.36 4.56 -30.86
N GLY A 348 13.95 5.67 -30.40
CA GLY A 348 13.30 6.97 -30.50
C GLY A 348 14.12 8.06 -29.83
N THR A 349 13.49 9.21 -29.60
CA THR A 349 14.08 10.36 -28.88
C THR A 349 13.07 11.01 -27.93
N ASP A 350 12.05 10.25 -27.53
CA ASP A 350 11.02 10.71 -26.58
C ASP A 350 11.53 10.63 -25.12
N THR A 351 10.81 11.23 -24.18
CA THR A 351 11.14 11.16 -22.74
C THR A 351 11.12 9.72 -22.18
N ASN A 352 10.38 8.79 -22.79
CA ASN A 352 10.30 7.40 -22.36
C ASN A 352 10.21 6.41 -23.53
N GLY A 353 11.03 5.35 -23.51
CA GLY A 353 10.93 4.21 -24.43
C GLY A 353 9.72 3.33 -24.15
N VAL A 354 9.51 2.96 -22.88
CA VAL A 354 8.26 2.36 -22.38
C VAL A 354 7.81 3.09 -21.12
N LEU A 355 6.59 3.66 -21.15
CA LEU A 355 5.99 4.34 -20.00
C LEU A 355 4.76 3.58 -19.51
N VAL A 356 4.75 3.12 -18.26
CA VAL A 356 3.52 2.64 -17.63
C VAL A 356 2.75 3.81 -17.06
N GLN A 357 1.77 4.29 -17.83
CA GLN A 357 0.83 5.32 -17.38
C GLN A 357 -0.35 4.70 -16.61
N SER A 358 -0.80 3.52 -17.01
CA SER A 358 -1.69 2.66 -16.20
C SER A 358 -1.67 1.21 -16.67
N GLY A 359 -2.02 0.27 -15.79
CA GLY A 359 -1.98 -1.15 -16.09
C GLY A 359 -0.64 -1.77 -15.71
N SER A 360 -0.09 -2.65 -16.56
CA SER A 360 1.15 -3.38 -16.27
C SER A 360 1.76 -4.00 -17.52
N VAL A 361 3.10 -4.13 -17.56
CA VAL A 361 3.83 -4.68 -18.71
C VAL A 361 4.92 -5.67 -18.32
N THR A 362 5.08 -6.73 -19.11
CA THR A 362 6.23 -7.65 -19.05
C THR A 362 7.04 -7.53 -20.34
N ILE A 363 8.27 -7.04 -20.23
CA ILE A 363 9.23 -6.83 -21.31
C ILE A 363 10.28 -7.95 -21.23
N VAL A 364 10.47 -8.71 -22.30
CA VAL A 364 11.41 -9.86 -22.31
C VAL A 364 12.22 -9.87 -23.60
N ASP A 365 13.52 -10.18 -23.56
CA ASP A 365 14.34 -10.35 -24.78
C ASP A 365 14.20 -9.17 -25.76
N SER A 366 14.27 -7.93 -25.27
CA SER A 366 13.94 -6.73 -26.05
C SER A 366 15.01 -5.65 -25.90
N GLU A 367 15.18 -4.82 -26.93
CA GLU A 367 16.20 -3.79 -27.02
C GLU A 367 15.57 -2.40 -26.99
N ILE A 368 16.09 -1.47 -26.18
CA ILE A 368 15.54 -0.10 -26.02
C ILE A 368 16.68 0.92 -26.04
N SER A 369 16.61 1.93 -26.92
CA SER A 369 17.67 2.95 -27.03
C SER A 369 17.22 4.31 -27.63
N GLY A 370 18.02 5.36 -27.38
CA GLY A 370 17.85 6.71 -27.93
C GLY A 370 16.98 7.68 -27.10
N PHE A 371 16.13 7.16 -26.24
CA PHE A 371 15.21 7.92 -25.39
C PHE A 371 15.92 8.75 -24.30
N GLU A 372 15.17 9.61 -23.61
CA GLU A 372 15.62 10.16 -22.32
C GLU A 372 15.69 9.03 -21.29
N ASN A 373 14.58 8.33 -21.03
CA ASN A 373 14.53 7.19 -20.11
C ASN A 373 14.08 5.92 -20.85
N ALA A 374 14.67 4.75 -20.61
CA ALA A 374 14.29 3.55 -21.39
C ALA A 374 12.97 2.93 -20.91
N ILE A 375 12.78 2.78 -19.60
CA ILE A 375 11.53 2.27 -18.98
C ILE A 375 11.19 3.13 -17.76
N ALA A 376 9.93 3.53 -17.60
CA ALA A 376 9.46 4.29 -16.45
C ALA A 376 8.03 3.95 -15.99
N GLY A 377 7.73 4.31 -14.74
CA GLY A 377 6.45 4.07 -14.06
C GLY A 377 6.49 2.89 -13.09
N ASP A 378 5.31 2.51 -12.60
CA ASP A 378 5.06 1.36 -11.74
C ASP A 378 4.79 0.08 -12.57
N ASP A 379 4.61 -1.07 -11.89
CA ASP A 379 3.96 -2.29 -12.45
C ASP A 379 4.59 -2.89 -13.73
N TRP A 380 5.90 -2.67 -13.93
CA TRP A 380 6.65 -3.26 -15.03
C TRP A 380 7.62 -4.36 -14.58
N THR A 381 7.80 -5.36 -15.44
CA THR A 381 8.79 -6.42 -15.30
C THR A 381 9.65 -6.46 -16.56
N ALA A 382 10.96 -6.29 -16.43
CA ALA A 382 11.93 -6.41 -17.51
C ALA A 382 12.86 -7.60 -17.29
N GLN A 383 13.07 -8.42 -18.33
CA GLN A 383 13.98 -9.56 -18.29
C GLN A 383 14.80 -9.73 -19.57
N ARG A 384 16.11 -9.91 -19.43
CA ARG A 384 17.05 -10.00 -20.57
C ARG A 384 16.87 -8.85 -21.57
N VAL A 385 16.52 -7.66 -21.07
CA VAL A 385 16.45 -6.47 -21.92
C VAL A 385 17.86 -5.92 -22.16
N ASN A 386 18.07 -5.33 -23.33
CA ASN A 386 19.25 -4.54 -23.65
C ASN A 386 18.87 -3.06 -23.65
N ILE A 387 19.49 -2.26 -22.80
CA ILE A 387 19.23 -0.82 -22.68
C ILE A 387 20.54 -0.08 -22.89
N HIS A 388 20.57 0.81 -23.89
CA HIS A 388 21.77 1.57 -24.22
C HIS A 388 21.46 2.91 -24.87
N SER A 389 22.44 3.80 -24.91
CA SER A 389 22.37 5.07 -25.66
C SER A 389 21.13 5.90 -25.33
N VAL A 390 20.70 5.88 -24.06
CA VAL A 390 19.68 6.79 -23.52
C VAL A 390 20.36 8.00 -22.87
N THR A 391 19.66 9.12 -22.83
CA THR A 391 20.24 10.45 -22.50
C THR A 391 19.92 10.94 -21.08
N GLY A 392 18.98 10.27 -20.41
CA GLY A 392 18.72 10.28 -18.97
C GLY A 392 18.90 8.86 -18.41
N ASP A 393 17.97 8.37 -17.60
CA ASP A 393 18.17 7.13 -16.85
C ASP A 393 17.92 5.85 -17.68
N GLY A 394 18.69 4.81 -17.39
CA GLY A 394 18.45 3.48 -17.97
C GLY A 394 17.05 2.97 -17.63
N VAL A 395 16.64 3.04 -16.36
CA VAL A 395 15.25 2.82 -15.93
C VAL A 395 14.87 3.70 -14.73
N LYS A 396 13.61 4.15 -14.66
CA LYS A 396 13.01 4.69 -13.43
C LYS A 396 12.37 3.55 -12.63
N LEU A 397 12.91 3.27 -11.45
CA LEU A 397 12.48 2.22 -10.54
C LEU A 397 11.29 2.69 -9.70
N GLY A 398 10.07 2.38 -10.14
CA GLY A 398 8.83 2.55 -9.39
C GLY A 398 8.48 1.38 -8.45
N SER A 399 7.24 1.35 -7.99
CA SER A 399 6.68 0.23 -7.21
C SER A 399 6.26 -0.94 -8.09
N ARG A 400 6.31 -2.16 -7.51
CA ARG A 400 5.95 -3.44 -8.14
C ARG A 400 6.80 -3.73 -9.39
N VAL A 401 8.02 -3.20 -9.37
CA VAL A 401 9.01 -3.27 -10.44
C VAL A 401 9.92 -4.48 -10.27
N THR A 402 10.23 -5.16 -11.38
CA THR A 402 11.28 -6.19 -11.43
C THR A 402 12.17 -6.02 -12.65
N LEU A 403 13.43 -5.63 -12.45
CA LEU A 403 14.49 -5.69 -13.45
C LEU A 403 15.38 -6.91 -13.17
N ARG A 404 15.46 -7.87 -14.10
CA ARG A 404 16.27 -9.09 -13.89
C ARG A 404 17.06 -9.57 -15.10
N ALA A 405 18.25 -10.13 -14.87
CA ALA A 405 19.11 -10.74 -15.89
C ALA A 405 19.29 -9.90 -17.17
N SER A 406 19.30 -8.57 -17.03
CA SER A 406 19.28 -7.58 -18.13
C SER A 406 20.59 -6.79 -18.17
N TRP A 407 20.84 -6.09 -19.29
CA TRP A 407 22.05 -5.28 -19.50
C TRP A 407 21.67 -3.82 -19.72
N ILE A 408 22.30 -2.92 -18.97
CA ILE A 408 22.21 -1.48 -19.10
C ILE A 408 23.63 -0.94 -19.27
N HIS A 409 23.95 -0.33 -20.40
CA HIS A 409 25.31 0.06 -20.77
C HIS A 409 25.34 1.26 -21.73
N ASP A 410 26.51 1.87 -21.93
CA ASP A 410 26.75 2.93 -22.94
C ASP A 410 25.64 4.01 -22.97
N LEU A 411 25.31 4.57 -21.80
CA LEU A 411 24.43 5.73 -21.68
C LEU A 411 25.13 6.96 -22.28
N THR A 412 24.35 7.88 -22.85
CA THR A 412 24.85 9.07 -23.54
C THR A 412 24.27 10.35 -22.95
N PRO A 413 24.47 10.64 -21.65
CA PRO A 413 23.90 11.82 -21.01
C PRO A 413 24.57 13.12 -21.48
N ALA A 414 23.81 14.22 -21.43
CA ALA A 414 24.38 15.54 -21.66
C ALA A 414 25.39 15.91 -20.54
N PRO A 415 26.43 16.71 -20.82
CA PRO A 415 27.41 17.09 -19.80
C PRO A 415 26.76 17.77 -18.58
N GLY A 416 26.87 17.12 -17.42
CA GLY A 416 26.25 17.58 -16.16
C GLY A 416 24.80 17.13 -15.94
N ALA A 417 24.22 16.30 -16.81
CA ALA A 417 22.94 15.65 -16.55
C ALA A 417 23.10 14.50 -15.52
N HIS A 418 22.11 14.34 -14.64
CA HIS A 418 22.12 13.35 -13.57
C HIS A 418 21.44 12.04 -14.03
N ALA A 419 22.14 11.31 -14.90
CA ALA A 419 21.69 10.04 -15.44
C ALA A 419 22.27 8.84 -14.68
N ASP A 420 21.44 7.89 -14.29
CA ASP A 420 21.80 6.65 -13.61
C ASP A 420 21.38 5.41 -14.41
N GLY A 421 22.09 4.30 -14.25
CA GLY A 421 21.70 3.03 -14.89
C GLY A 421 20.32 2.55 -14.45
N ALA A 422 19.98 2.74 -13.17
CA ALA A 422 18.64 2.54 -12.64
C ALA A 422 18.39 3.48 -11.45
N GLN A 423 17.39 4.35 -11.56
CA GLN A 423 17.13 5.44 -10.60
C GLN A 423 15.80 5.26 -9.88
N MET A 424 15.80 5.31 -8.55
CA MET A 424 14.62 5.41 -7.70
C MET A 424 14.60 6.81 -7.08
N GLN A 425 13.67 7.68 -7.49
CA GLN A 425 13.48 9.04 -6.97
C GLN A 425 12.31 9.17 -5.99
N ASP A 426 11.43 8.18 -5.96
CA ASP A 426 10.17 8.17 -5.20
C ASP A 426 10.12 7.02 -4.18
N GLY A 427 9.15 7.06 -3.28
CA GLY A 427 8.89 6.00 -2.31
C GLY A 427 8.24 4.76 -2.93
N VAL A 428 9.03 3.73 -3.23
CA VAL A 428 8.55 2.48 -3.86
C VAL A 428 8.01 1.43 -2.87
N SER A 429 7.37 0.38 -3.40
CA SER A 429 7.09 -0.87 -2.69
C SER A 429 7.27 -2.07 -3.62
N ASN A 430 7.82 -3.18 -3.11
CA ASN A 430 8.12 -4.39 -3.90
C ASN A 430 9.00 -4.12 -5.14
N LEU A 431 10.21 -3.60 -4.92
CA LEU A 431 11.22 -3.36 -5.94
C LEU A 431 12.26 -4.49 -5.94
N LEU A 432 12.51 -5.10 -7.11
CA LEU A 432 13.52 -6.14 -7.31
C LEU A 432 14.46 -5.80 -8.47
N VAL A 433 15.76 -5.69 -8.20
CA VAL A 433 16.84 -5.57 -9.18
C VAL A 433 17.78 -6.77 -9.00
N ALA A 434 17.63 -7.80 -9.85
CA ALA A 434 18.24 -9.11 -9.63
C ALA A 434 19.07 -9.66 -10.80
N GLY A 435 20.36 -9.90 -10.57
CA GLY A 435 21.24 -10.59 -11.53
C GLY A 435 21.53 -9.82 -12.82
N ASN A 436 21.42 -8.49 -12.81
CA ASN A 436 21.64 -7.62 -13.96
C ASN A 436 23.11 -7.24 -14.13
N THR A 437 23.48 -6.81 -15.34
CA THR A 437 24.66 -5.98 -15.57
C THR A 437 24.22 -4.55 -15.74
N ILE A 438 24.74 -3.64 -14.92
CA ILE A 438 24.46 -2.21 -15.00
C ILE A 438 25.80 -1.47 -14.95
N GLU A 439 26.25 -1.04 -16.11
CA GLU A 439 27.57 -0.43 -16.35
C GLU A 439 27.41 0.76 -17.31
N PRO A 440 26.73 1.84 -16.89
CA PRO A 440 26.24 2.89 -17.79
C PRO A 440 27.33 3.70 -18.50
N GLY A 441 28.58 3.62 -18.04
CA GLY A 441 29.71 4.38 -18.59
C GLY A 441 29.79 5.82 -18.07
N ASP A 442 30.87 6.52 -18.45
CA ASP A 442 31.06 7.91 -18.09
C ASP A 442 30.38 8.86 -19.10
N PRO A 443 29.73 9.97 -18.67
CA PRO A 443 29.73 10.54 -17.33
C PRO A 443 28.42 10.29 -16.56
N ALA A 444 27.90 9.06 -16.51
CA ALA A 444 26.74 8.74 -15.67
C ALA A 444 27.04 8.94 -14.17
N ASN A 445 26.01 9.16 -13.36
CA ASN A 445 26.13 9.42 -11.92
C ASN A 445 26.33 8.11 -11.12
N SER A 446 25.62 7.04 -11.44
CA SER A 446 25.76 5.71 -10.82
C SER A 446 25.21 4.58 -11.68
N ALA A 447 25.55 3.33 -11.35
CA ALA A 447 24.81 2.18 -11.87
C ALA A 447 23.42 2.10 -11.24
N ILE A 448 23.29 2.24 -9.92
CA ILE A 448 22.00 2.28 -9.21
C ILE A 448 21.97 3.45 -8.22
N PHE A 449 20.97 4.30 -8.34
CA PHE A 449 20.70 5.39 -7.40
C PHE A 449 19.39 5.14 -6.66
N LEU A 450 19.47 4.89 -5.35
CA LEU A 450 18.31 4.75 -4.47
C LEU A 450 18.27 5.90 -3.47
N ALA A 451 17.53 6.96 -3.79
CA ALA A 451 17.18 8.00 -2.82
C ALA A 451 15.79 8.55 -3.15
N PRO A 452 14.80 8.47 -2.24
CA PRO A 452 13.45 8.96 -2.49
C PRO A 452 13.39 10.50 -2.43
N ASP A 453 14.23 11.21 -3.21
CA ASP A 453 14.43 12.66 -3.16
C ASP A 453 13.16 13.48 -3.44
N LEU A 454 12.22 12.95 -4.20
CA LEU A 454 10.94 13.61 -4.50
C LEU A 454 9.83 13.17 -3.54
N GLY A 455 9.98 12.01 -2.90
CA GLY A 455 9.04 11.41 -1.96
C GLY A 455 8.04 10.45 -2.62
N PRO A 456 7.18 9.75 -1.87
CA PRO A 456 7.15 9.65 -0.41
C PRO A 456 8.33 8.82 0.13
N SER A 457 8.32 8.46 1.41
CA SER A 457 9.27 7.45 1.94
C SER A 457 8.91 6.04 1.45
N THR A 458 9.87 5.10 1.46
CA THR A 458 9.62 3.69 1.15
C THR A 458 9.78 2.79 2.38
N ASP A 459 8.76 1.95 2.62
CA ASP A 459 8.80 0.82 3.56
C ASP A 459 9.15 -0.53 2.87
N GLY A 460 9.54 -0.46 1.59
CA GLY A 460 10.04 -1.56 0.77
C GLY A 460 9.00 -2.66 0.46
N PRO A 461 9.43 -3.93 0.32
CA PRO A 461 10.82 -4.36 0.27
C PRO A 461 11.54 -3.81 -0.97
N VAL A 462 12.82 -3.48 -0.81
CA VAL A 462 13.75 -3.13 -1.89
C VAL A 462 14.86 -4.18 -1.92
N THR A 463 15.04 -4.90 -3.03
CA THR A 463 16.01 -6.00 -3.13
C THR A 463 16.94 -5.79 -4.32
N ILE A 464 18.22 -5.54 -4.04
CA ILE A 464 19.30 -5.40 -5.02
C ILE A 464 20.23 -6.60 -4.87
N THR A 465 20.08 -7.63 -5.71
CA THR A 465 20.75 -8.93 -5.48
C THR A 465 21.48 -9.49 -6.69
N GLY A 466 22.72 -9.97 -6.52
CA GLY A 466 23.49 -10.70 -7.54
C GLY A 466 23.87 -9.91 -8.80
N ASN A 467 23.79 -8.58 -8.78
CA ASN A 467 24.07 -7.74 -9.95
C ASN A 467 25.57 -7.50 -10.14
N TRP A 468 25.99 -7.23 -11.38
CA TRP A 468 27.27 -6.63 -11.72
C TRP A 468 27.08 -5.12 -11.90
N LEU A 469 27.70 -4.30 -11.04
CA LEU A 469 27.52 -2.84 -10.99
C LEU A 469 28.87 -2.13 -11.17
N ASP A 470 28.98 -1.18 -12.10
CA ASP A 470 30.24 -0.45 -12.37
C ASP A 470 29.98 0.99 -12.85
N TYR A 471 31.05 1.81 -12.94
CA TYR A 471 31.02 3.25 -13.28
C TYR A 471 30.30 4.14 -12.26
N GLY A 472 30.19 5.44 -12.58
CA GLY A 472 29.57 6.46 -11.75
C GLY A 472 30.48 7.07 -10.68
N GLY A 473 29.96 8.03 -9.92
CA GLY A 473 30.64 8.53 -8.72
C GLY A 473 30.78 7.43 -7.67
N TYR A 474 29.68 6.72 -7.40
CA TYR A 474 29.67 5.40 -6.77
C TYR A 474 28.79 4.49 -7.64
N ALA A 475 29.08 3.20 -7.76
CA ALA A 475 28.20 2.32 -8.55
C ALA A 475 26.81 2.17 -7.88
N LEU A 476 26.73 2.17 -6.55
CA LEU A 476 25.47 2.12 -5.80
C LEU A 476 25.36 3.26 -4.78
N PHE A 477 24.33 4.10 -4.92
CA PHE A 477 23.87 4.97 -3.83
C PHE A 477 22.65 4.34 -3.14
N CYS A 478 22.63 4.38 -1.81
CA CYS A 478 21.42 4.09 -1.02
C CYS A 478 21.31 5.08 0.16
N LEU A 479 20.47 6.09 -0.03
CA LEU A 479 20.40 7.31 0.79
C LEU A 479 18.96 7.61 1.19
N ASP A 480 18.79 8.36 2.28
CA ASP A 480 17.52 9.03 2.55
C ASP A 480 17.43 10.31 1.69
N GLY A 481 16.32 10.46 0.99
CA GLY A 481 16.06 11.53 0.04
C GLY A 481 15.82 12.90 0.69
N ALA A 482 16.08 13.96 -0.08
CA ALA A 482 15.91 15.36 0.27
C ALA A 482 16.53 15.72 1.65
N ASN A 483 17.79 15.30 1.84
CA ASN A 483 18.57 15.48 3.07
C ASN A 483 17.95 14.82 4.32
N GLY A 484 17.36 13.63 4.17
CA GLY A 484 16.72 12.89 5.26
C GLY A 484 15.24 13.23 5.49
N ARG A 485 14.61 14.01 4.60
CA ARG A 485 13.16 14.29 4.64
C ARG A 485 12.34 13.04 4.30
N TYR A 486 12.83 12.24 3.36
CA TYR A 486 12.17 11.04 2.89
C TYR A 486 13.11 9.85 3.10
N VAL A 487 12.61 8.76 3.68
CA VAL A 487 13.47 7.66 4.13
C VAL A 487 13.29 6.39 3.31
N VAL A 488 14.36 5.59 3.22
CA VAL A 488 14.34 4.29 2.55
C VAL A 488 14.54 3.17 3.57
N ARG A 489 13.65 2.15 3.55
CA ARG A 489 13.63 1.06 4.53
C ARG A 489 13.38 -0.30 3.89
N ASN A 490 13.62 -1.35 4.68
CA ASN A 490 13.37 -2.75 4.30
C ASN A 490 14.17 -3.14 3.03
N ILE A 491 15.45 -2.79 3.05
CA ILE A 491 16.38 -2.91 1.92
C ILE A 491 17.29 -4.13 2.14
N THR A 492 17.44 -4.95 1.11
CA THR A 492 18.44 -6.02 1.05
C THR A 492 19.36 -5.80 -0.15
N ILE A 493 20.66 -5.70 0.09
CA ILE A 493 21.71 -5.53 -0.91
C ILE A 493 22.64 -6.73 -0.76
N SER A 494 22.50 -7.75 -1.61
CA SER A 494 23.22 -9.02 -1.44
C SER A 494 23.94 -9.53 -2.68
N ASP A 495 25.08 -10.19 -2.48
CA ASP A 495 25.76 -11.00 -3.51
C ASP A 495 26.15 -10.23 -4.80
N ASN A 496 26.10 -8.90 -4.79
CA ASN A 496 26.44 -8.05 -5.94
C ASN A 496 27.96 -7.99 -6.12
N ARG A 497 28.41 -7.96 -7.38
CA ARG A 497 29.79 -7.68 -7.75
C ARG A 497 29.93 -6.24 -8.22
N PHE A 498 30.74 -5.48 -7.52
CA PHE A 498 31.12 -4.14 -7.88
C PHE A 498 32.33 -4.17 -8.83
N GLY A 499 32.38 -3.26 -9.79
CA GLY A 499 33.51 -3.06 -10.68
C GLY A 499 34.59 -2.17 -10.08
N ALA A 500 35.40 -1.55 -10.94
CA ALA A 500 36.56 -0.76 -10.54
C ALA A 500 36.62 0.63 -11.22
N ASN A 501 35.59 1.01 -11.97
CA ASN A 501 35.56 2.25 -12.74
C ASN A 501 34.78 3.37 -12.02
N SER A 502 34.22 3.13 -10.83
CA SER A 502 33.54 4.16 -10.03
C SER A 502 34.53 5.14 -9.37
N GLY A 503 34.26 6.44 -9.47
CA GLY A 503 35.22 7.50 -9.14
C GLY A 503 35.54 7.72 -7.66
N TYR A 504 34.65 7.35 -6.74
CA TYR A 504 34.81 7.54 -5.29
C TYR A 504 34.79 6.23 -4.47
N GLY A 505 34.42 5.10 -5.09
CA GLY A 505 34.31 3.79 -4.46
C GLY A 505 33.11 2.98 -4.95
N GLU A 506 32.97 1.77 -4.44
CA GLU A 506 31.94 0.81 -4.86
C GLU A 506 30.52 1.29 -4.55
N PHE A 507 30.29 1.82 -3.33
CA PHE A 507 28.95 2.25 -2.88
C PHE A 507 29.01 3.40 -1.87
N ARG A 508 27.91 4.16 -1.79
CA ARG A 508 27.63 5.11 -0.71
C ARG A 508 26.26 4.80 -0.11
N ILE A 509 26.28 4.17 1.06
CA ILE A 509 25.09 3.75 1.80
C ILE A 509 25.06 4.52 3.13
N THR A 510 23.98 5.25 3.41
CA THR A 510 23.84 6.05 4.64
C THR A 510 22.62 5.65 5.49
N VAL A 511 22.03 4.50 5.19
CA VAL A 511 20.71 4.05 5.67
C VAL A 511 20.76 2.59 6.15
N PRO A 512 19.82 2.14 7.01
CA PRO A 512 19.83 0.76 7.50
C PRO A 512 19.44 -0.25 6.40
N VAL A 513 20.39 -1.12 6.02
CA VAL A 513 20.21 -2.16 4.99
C VAL A 513 20.70 -3.52 5.49
N THR A 514 20.18 -4.61 4.93
CA THR A 514 20.81 -5.94 5.02
C THR A 514 21.89 -6.03 3.94
N PHE A 515 23.18 -6.01 4.31
CA PHE A 515 24.31 -6.05 3.37
C PHE A 515 25.14 -7.32 3.57
N THR A 516 25.13 -8.24 2.61
CA THR A 516 25.74 -9.57 2.75
C THR A 516 26.25 -10.13 1.43
N GLY A 517 27.43 -10.77 1.41
CA GLY A 517 27.93 -11.50 0.23
C GLY A 517 28.39 -10.63 -0.95
N ASN A 518 28.24 -9.32 -0.88
CA ASN A 518 28.74 -8.38 -1.90
C ASN A 518 30.27 -8.44 -1.98
N VAL A 519 30.81 -8.29 -3.20
CA VAL A 519 32.26 -8.34 -3.47
C VAL A 519 32.69 -7.26 -4.46
N ASP A 520 33.96 -6.89 -4.41
CA ASP A 520 34.57 -5.95 -5.36
C ASP A 520 35.00 -6.62 -6.69
N ALA A 521 35.68 -5.87 -7.55
CA ALA A 521 36.18 -6.35 -8.84
C ALA A 521 37.15 -7.54 -8.70
N ALA A 522 37.96 -7.56 -7.64
CA ALA A 522 38.88 -8.66 -7.34
C ALA A 522 38.19 -9.86 -6.66
N GLY A 523 36.91 -9.75 -6.27
CA GLY A 523 36.19 -10.77 -5.52
C GLY A 523 36.45 -10.76 -4.02
N ARG A 524 37.02 -9.66 -3.48
CA ARG A 524 37.19 -9.45 -2.03
C ARG A 524 35.84 -9.08 -1.42
N PRO A 525 35.45 -9.64 -0.25
CA PRO A 525 34.20 -9.26 0.42
C PRO A 525 34.16 -7.78 0.79
N LEU A 526 32.97 -7.17 0.62
CA LEU A 526 32.66 -5.81 1.03
C LEU A 526 31.83 -5.80 2.32
N SER A 527 31.96 -4.73 3.11
CA SER A 527 31.18 -4.48 4.33
C SER A 527 30.85 -2.98 4.46
N LEU A 528 29.76 -2.68 5.18
CA LEU A 528 29.44 -1.33 5.64
C LEU A 528 30.39 -0.86 6.76
#